data_AF-A0AAN8PM50-F1
#
_entry.id   AF-A0AAN8PM50-F1
#
_cell.length_a   1.000
_cell.length_b   1.000
_cell.length_c   1.000
_cell.angle_alpha   90.00
_cell.angle_beta   90.00
_cell.angle_gamma   90.00
#
_symmetry.space_group_name_H-M   'P 1'
#
loop_
_entity.id
_entity.type
_entity.pdbx_description
1 polymer ?
#
loop_
_entity_poly.entity_id
_entity_poly.type
_entity_poly.pdbx_seq_one_letter_code
_entity_poly.pdbx_strand_id
1 'polypeptide(L)'
;MEDFGDNFGEVDPAADFLAREQNELAGLEDDLNPVTLNPTTDDMVKEDSVPETQQQEAAPTAETNVTPSVKQIREEPEKIKKWREEQKKRLEEKDENEEKIKEEWRQAAKKELEEWYSHHDDLIKKTKATNRNAEKQFVAEIDEIQPGTEWERISKLCDFNPKLSKSNKDVSRMRSIILQLKQNPKK
;
A
#
# COMPACT_ATOMS: atom_id res chain seq x y z
N MET A 1 10.26 -4.52 27.53
CA MET A 1 9.48 -3.64 26.63
C MET A 1 10.40 -2.47 26.35
N GLU A 2 11.38 -2.71 25.49
CA GLU A 2 12.47 -1.80 25.19
C GLU A 2 12.73 -1.88 23.68
N ASP A 3 12.94 -0.72 23.11
CA ASP A 3 13.72 -0.45 21.90
C ASP A 3 13.09 -0.80 20.54
N PHE A 4 12.16 0.05 20.11
CA PHE A 4 11.98 0.37 18.69
C PHE A 4 12.44 1.82 18.44
N GLY A 5 13.65 2.12 18.91
CA GLY A 5 14.41 3.28 18.48
C GLY A 5 14.88 3.11 17.04
N ASP A 6 14.51 4.07 16.21
CA ASP A 6 15.51 4.86 15.49
C ASP A 6 16.40 4.10 14.50
N ASN A 7 15.83 3.48 13.45
CA ASN A 7 16.59 3.24 12.21
C ASN A 7 15.75 3.02 10.94
N PHE A 8 14.56 3.59 10.83
CA PHE A 8 14.00 3.84 9.51
C PHE A 8 14.45 5.23 9.11
N GLY A 9 15.71 5.32 8.69
CA GLY A 9 16.17 6.34 7.75
C GLY A 9 15.40 6.12 6.45
N GLU A 10 14.13 6.48 6.49
CA GLU A 10 13.20 6.50 5.37
C GLU A 10 13.61 7.69 4.52
N VAL A 11 14.69 7.51 3.77
CA VAL A 11 14.97 8.35 2.62
C VAL A 11 13.82 8.03 1.66
N ASP A 12 12.76 8.83 1.74
CA ASP A 12 11.64 8.79 0.83
C ASP A 12 12.20 8.71 -0.60
N PRO A 13 11.90 7.66 -1.37
CA PRO A 13 12.37 7.55 -2.75
C PRO A 13 11.99 8.77 -3.60
N ALA A 14 10.91 9.47 -3.26
CA ALA A 14 10.56 10.74 -3.89
C ALA A 14 11.50 11.89 -3.47
N ALA A 15 12.00 11.88 -2.23
CA ALA A 15 13.00 12.84 -1.76
C ALA A 15 14.38 12.62 -2.40
N ASP A 16 14.81 11.38 -2.64
CA ASP A 16 16.07 11.09 -3.35
C ASP A 16 16.00 11.52 -4.82
N PHE A 17 14.83 11.34 -5.46
CA PHE A 17 14.58 11.83 -6.82
C PHE A 17 14.59 13.36 -6.88
N LEU A 18 13.89 14.04 -5.97
CA LEU A 18 13.87 15.50 -5.89
C LEU A 18 15.27 16.08 -5.60
N ALA A 19 16.08 15.42 -4.76
CA ALA A 19 17.44 15.85 -4.46
C ALA A 19 18.38 15.68 -5.67
N ARG A 20 18.23 14.59 -6.45
CA ARG A 20 18.98 14.40 -7.70
C ARG A 20 18.63 15.45 -8.75
N GLU A 21 17.35 15.70 -8.98
CA GLU A 21 16.88 16.73 -9.92
C GLU A 21 17.31 18.14 -9.49
N GLN A 22 17.25 18.46 -8.19
CA GLN A 22 17.73 19.75 -7.68
C GLN A 22 19.25 19.93 -7.89
N ASN A 23 20.04 18.88 -7.69
CA ASN A 23 21.48 18.95 -7.89
C ASN A 23 21.86 19.04 -9.38
N GLU A 24 21.06 18.44 -10.26
CA GLU A 24 21.20 18.56 -11.72
C GLU A 24 20.79 19.96 -12.23
N LEU A 25 19.78 20.57 -11.61
CA LEU A 25 19.33 21.93 -11.94
C LEU A 25 20.27 23.02 -11.37
N ALA A 26 20.84 22.80 -10.18
CA ALA A 26 21.80 23.72 -9.55
C ALA A 26 23.12 23.85 -10.35
N GLY A 27 23.49 22.83 -11.13
CA GLY A 27 24.63 22.90 -12.05
C GLY A 27 24.40 23.75 -13.30
N LEU A 28 23.15 24.15 -13.58
CA LEU A 28 22.76 24.95 -14.75
C LEU A 28 22.54 26.45 -14.42
N GLU A 29 22.44 26.80 -13.13
CA GLU A 29 22.26 28.19 -12.68
C GLU A 29 23.57 29.00 -12.70
N ASP A 30 24.73 28.35 -12.57
CA ASP A 30 26.04 29.02 -12.53
C ASP A 30 26.56 29.49 -13.93
N ASP A 31 25.90 29.07 -15.01
CA ASP A 31 26.25 29.46 -16.41
C ASP A 31 25.27 30.49 -17.03
N LEU A 32 24.24 30.92 -16.28
CA LEU A 32 23.29 31.94 -16.73
C LEU A 32 23.46 33.23 -15.92
N ASN A 33 24.42 34.07 -16.32
CA ASN A 33 24.52 35.46 -15.84
C ASN A 33 23.20 36.21 -16.08
N PRO A 34 22.49 36.69 -15.04
CA PRO A 34 21.34 37.55 -15.21
C PRO A 34 21.79 38.99 -15.49
N VAL A 35 21.48 39.49 -16.69
CA VAL A 35 21.43 40.95 -16.92
C VAL A 35 20.32 41.50 -16.04
N THR A 36 20.74 42.26 -15.05
CA THR A 36 19.95 42.92 -14.02
C THR A 36 18.86 43.81 -14.60
N LEU A 37 17.59 43.60 -14.24
CA LEU A 37 16.60 44.68 -14.04
C LEU A 37 15.48 44.19 -13.10
N ASN A 38 15.47 44.70 -11.87
CA ASN A 38 14.32 44.75 -10.96
C ASN A 38 13.90 46.23 -10.87
N PRO A 39 12.60 46.56 -10.72
CA PRO A 39 12.00 46.40 -9.39
C PRO A 39 10.48 46.05 -9.35
N THR A 40 10.08 45.38 -8.25
CA THR A 40 8.86 45.55 -7.40
C THR A 40 7.50 45.83 -8.06
N THR A 41 6.33 45.33 -7.63
CA THR A 41 5.83 44.62 -6.44
C THR A 41 4.34 44.42 -6.71
N ASP A 42 3.81 43.30 -6.20
CA ASP A 42 2.47 43.11 -5.67
C ASP A 42 1.19 43.29 -6.55
N ASP A 43 0.37 42.26 -6.39
CA ASP A 43 -1.07 42.32 -6.16
C ASP A 43 -2.09 42.22 -7.33
N MET A 44 -2.87 41.14 -7.22
CA MET A 44 -4.33 41.06 -7.36
C MET A 44 -5.01 41.06 -8.74
N VAL A 45 -5.53 39.86 -9.06
CA VAL A 45 -6.85 39.51 -9.66
C VAL A 45 -7.38 40.15 -10.95
N LYS A 46 -7.92 39.21 -11.74
CA LYS A 46 -9.23 39.19 -12.42
C LYS A 46 -9.32 39.62 -13.89
N GLU A 47 -9.87 38.66 -14.64
CA GLU A 47 -10.91 38.76 -15.67
C GLU A 47 -10.75 39.78 -16.81
N ASP A 48 -10.60 39.19 -17.99
CA ASP A 48 -11.42 39.42 -19.20
C ASP A 48 -11.72 40.89 -19.57
N SER A 49 -11.02 41.38 -20.60
CA SER A 49 -11.56 42.35 -21.57
C SER A 49 -10.52 42.62 -22.66
N VAL A 50 -10.87 42.33 -23.92
CA VAL A 50 -10.21 42.88 -25.10
C VAL A 50 -10.81 44.26 -25.39
N PRO A 51 -9.98 45.29 -25.51
CA PRO A 51 -10.03 46.18 -26.66
C PRO A 51 -8.59 46.54 -27.10
N GLU A 52 -8.24 47.14 -28.22
CA GLU A 52 -8.87 47.52 -29.47
C GLU A 52 -7.71 48.02 -30.34
N THR A 53 -7.88 47.87 -31.64
CA THR A 53 -6.95 48.25 -32.70
C THR A 53 -6.49 49.72 -32.62
N GLN A 54 -5.19 49.97 -32.76
CA GLN A 54 -4.69 51.18 -33.40
C GLN A 54 -3.77 50.80 -34.57
N GLN A 55 -4.29 51.07 -35.77
CA GLN A 55 -3.55 51.16 -37.02
C GLN A 55 -2.85 52.52 -37.09
N GLN A 56 -1.57 52.52 -37.46
CA GLN A 56 -0.79 53.58 -38.14
C GLN A 56 0.66 53.04 -38.19
N GLU A 57 1.44 53.01 -39.26
CA GLU A 57 1.38 53.49 -40.64
C GLU A 57 2.47 52.71 -41.43
N ALA A 58 2.27 52.53 -42.74
CA ALA A 58 3.28 52.04 -43.69
C ALA A 58 4.37 53.12 -43.91
N ALA A 59 5.64 52.91 -44.28
CA ALA A 59 6.42 51.89 -45.01
C ALA A 59 7.94 52.23 -44.79
N PRO A 60 8.97 51.75 -45.54
CA PRO A 60 9.06 50.67 -46.54
C PRO A 60 10.29 49.72 -46.37
N THR A 61 10.19 48.55 -47.02
CA THR A 61 11.27 47.76 -47.68
C THR A 61 12.67 47.65 -47.04
N ALA A 62 12.99 46.46 -46.53
CA ALA A 62 14.33 45.89 -46.65
C ALA A 62 14.19 44.40 -47.01
N GLU A 63 14.47 44.10 -48.26
CA GLU A 63 14.57 42.75 -48.82
C GLU A 63 15.71 42.01 -48.13
N THR A 64 15.41 41.17 -47.14
CA THR A 64 16.37 40.18 -46.64
C THR A 64 16.39 39.01 -47.61
N ASN A 65 17.42 39.05 -48.48
CA ASN A 65 17.84 37.99 -49.38
C ASN A 65 17.70 36.59 -48.75
N VAL A 66 16.67 35.85 -49.12
CA VAL A 66 16.51 34.44 -48.76
C VAL A 66 17.34 33.63 -49.76
N THR A 67 18.63 33.45 -49.48
CA THR A 67 19.45 32.48 -50.22
C THR A 67 18.87 31.07 -50.00
N PRO A 68 18.49 30.33 -51.05
CA PRO A 68 18.07 28.96 -50.90
C PRO A 68 19.30 28.12 -50.54
N SER A 69 19.45 27.79 -49.26
CA SER A 69 20.43 26.80 -48.82
C SER A 69 20.06 25.47 -49.45
N VAL A 70 20.77 25.11 -50.52
CA VAL A 70 20.72 23.80 -51.15
C VAL A 70 20.98 22.77 -50.05
N LYS A 71 19.94 22.01 -49.68
CA LYS A 71 20.06 20.86 -48.78
C LYS A 71 21.00 19.86 -49.45
N GLN A 72 22.30 19.96 -49.18
CA GLN A 72 23.23 18.91 -49.51
C GLN A 72 22.82 17.68 -48.69
N ILE A 73 22.28 16.69 -49.37
CA ILE A 73 22.07 15.34 -48.82
C ILE A 73 23.48 14.79 -48.60
N ARG A 74 24.08 15.13 -47.47
CA ARG A 74 25.32 14.51 -47.00
C ARG A 74 24.89 13.18 -46.42
N GLU A 75 25.28 12.09 -47.07
CA GLU A 75 25.08 10.75 -46.52
C GLU A 75 25.68 10.73 -45.10
N GLU A 76 24.86 10.36 -44.12
CA GLU A 76 25.28 10.39 -42.72
C GLU A 76 26.56 9.56 -42.54
N PRO A 77 27.61 10.09 -41.89
CA PRO A 77 28.85 9.37 -41.70
C PRO A 77 28.59 8.09 -40.89
N GLU A 78 29.16 6.96 -41.30
CA GLU A 78 28.88 5.63 -40.74
C GLU A 78 29.05 5.54 -39.21
N LYS A 79 29.92 6.37 -38.63
CA LYS A 79 30.09 6.48 -37.17
C LYS A 79 28.82 6.96 -36.46
N ILE A 80 28.09 7.90 -37.04
CA ILE A 80 26.82 8.42 -36.49
C ILE A 80 25.72 7.36 -36.66
N LYS A 81 25.70 6.63 -37.77
CA LYS A 81 24.77 5.50 -37.96
C LYS A 81 24.96 4.43 -36.88
N LYS A 82 26.20 3.99 -36.67
CA LYS A 82 26.55 3.04 -35.60
C LYS A 82 26.16 3.55 -34.21
N TRP A 83 26.44 4.83 -33.93
CA TRP A 83 26.06 5.44 -32.64
C TRP A 83 24.53 5.50 -32.45
N ARG A 84 23.76 5.85 -33.49
CA ARG A 84 22.29 5.86 -33.44
C ARG A 84 21.73 4.45 -33.20
N GLU A 85 22.28 3.44 -33.86
CA GLU A 85 21.89 2.04 -33.67
C GLU A 85 22.22 1.56 -32.25
N GLU A 86 23.41 1.87 -31.74
CA GLU A 86 23.82 1.53 -30.36
C GLU A 86 22.96 2.23 -29.30
N GLN A 87 22.65 3.52 -29.49
CA GLN A 87 21.76 4.27 -28.59
C GLN A 87 20.33 3.74 -28.64
N LYS A 88 19.81 3.47 -29.84
CA LYS A 88 18.48 2.88 -30.02
C LYS A 88 18.38 1.54 -29.31
N LYS A 89 19.38 0.67 -29.50
CA LYS A 89 19.43 -0.64 -28.85
C LYS A 89 19.49 -0.52 -27.32
N ARG A 90 20.27 0.43 -26.80
CA ARG A 90 20.36 0.67 -25.35
C ARG A 90 19.04 1.17 -24.77
N LEU A 91 18.30 1.99 -25.52
CA LEU A 91 16.99 2.47 -25.11
C LEU A 91 15.99 1.32 -25.10
N GLU A 92 15.96 0.51 -26.16
CA GLU A 92 15.10 -0.68 -26.25
C GLU A 92 15.37 -1.68 -25.12
N GLU A 93 16.64 -1.91 -24.76
CA GLU A 93 17.00 -2.76 -23.62
C GLU A 93 16.51 -2.20 -22.27
N LYS A 94 16.54 -0.87 -22.10
CA LYS A 94 15.99 -0.22 -20.90
C LYS A 94 14.47 -0.36 -20.85
N ASP A 95 13.79 -0.08 -21.96
CA ASP A 95 12.34 -0.18 -22.08
C ASP A 95 11.88 -1.63 -21.78
N GLU A 96 12.58 -2.64 -22.34
CA GLU A 96 12.30 -4.05 -22.03
C GLU A 96 12.50 -4.40 -20.55
N ASN A 97 13.54 -3.85 -19.91
CA ASN A 97 13.80 -4.11 -18.50
C ASN A 97 12.75 -3.46 -17.60
N GLU A 98 12.32 -2.25 -17.92
CA GLU A 98 11.23 -1.55 -17.23
C GLU A 98 9.91 -2.31 -17.38
N GLU A 99 9.60 -2.82 -18.58
CA GLU A 99 8.41 -3.64 -18.80
C GLU A 99 8.45 -4.95 -18.00
N LYS A 100 9.62 -5.62 -17.94
CA LYS A 100 9.81 -6.82 -17.12
C LYS A 100 9.59 -6.55 -15.64
N ILE A 101 10.20 -5.50 -15.09
CA ILE A 101 10.03 -5.14 -13.67
C ILE A 101 8.56 -4.83 -13.37
N LYS A 102 7.89 -4.09 -14.27
CA LYS A 102 6.47 -3.74 -14.12
C LYS A 102 5.58 -4.99 -14.15
N GLU A 103 5.87 -5.96 -15.01
CA GLU A 103 5.15 -7.23 -15.05
C GLU A 103 5.44 -8.09 -13.82
N GLU A 104 6.69 -8.16 -13.35
CA GLU A 104 7.05 -8.86 -12.12
C GLU A 104 6.31 -8.29 -10.91
N TRP A 105 6.25 -6.97 -10.75
CA TRP A 105 5.51 -6.33 -9.68
C TRP A 105 4.00 -6.59 -9.78
N ARG A 106 3.44 -6.57 -10.99
CA ARG A 106 2.03 -6.91 -11.22
C ARG A 106 1.75 -8.37 -10.84
N GLN A 107 2.63 -9.29 -11.22
CA GLN A 107 2.50 -10.70 -10.90
C GLN A 107 2.68 -10.96 -9.41
N ALA A 108 3.62 -10.29 -8.75
CA ALA A 108 3.84 -10.37 -7.32
C ALA A 108 2.60 -9.90 -6.55
N ALA A 109 2.07 -8.72 -6.89
CA ALA A 109 0.85 -8.20 -6.28
C ALA A 109 -0.36 -9.13 -6.49
N LYS A 110 -0.50 -9.72 -7.69
CA LYS A 110 -1.56 -10.69 -7.97
C LYS A 110 -1.41 -11.97 -7.15
N LYS A 111 -0.19 -12.50 -7.04
CA LYS A 111 0.11 -13.71 -6.25
C LYS A 111 -0.15 -13.48 -4.76
N GLU A 112 0.29 -12.35 -4.23
CA GLU A 112 0.07 -11.99 -2.82
C GLU A 112 -1.43 -11.91 -2.51
N LEU A 113 -2.22 -11.32 -3.41
CA LEU A 113 -3.67 -11.27 -3.25
C LEU A 113 -4.30 -12.67 -3.25
N GLU A 114 -3.87 -13.55 -4.18
CA GLU A 114 -4.35 -14.93 -4.25
C GLU A 114 -3.95 -15.74 -3.01
N GLU A 115 -2.72 -15.58 -2.53
CA GLU A 115 -2.23 -16.21 -1.31
C GLU A 115 -3.01 -15.74 -0.08
N TRP A 116 -3.32 -14.44 0.01
CA TRP A 116 -4.17 -13.90 1.08
C TRP A 116 -5.56 -14.54 1.09
N TYR A 117 -6.22 -14.64 -0.07
CA TYR A 117 -7.52 -15.29 -0.17
C TYR A 117 -7.46 -16.77 0.17
N SER A 118 -6.45 -17.49 -0.31
CA SER A 118 -6.25 -18.90 0.02
C SER A 118 -6.08 -19.10 1.53
N HIS A 119 -5.21 -18.30 2.17
CA HIS A 119 -4.98 -18.37 3.60
C HIS A 119 -6.24 -18.00 4.40
N HIS A 120 -6.98 -16.98 3.97
CA HIS A 120 -8.24 -16.58 4.60
C HIS A 120 -9.29 -17.69 4.55
N ASP A 121 -9.46 -18.30 3.38
CA ASP A 121 -10.39 -19.41 3.20
C ASP A 121 -10.01 -20.62 4.07
N ASP A 122 -8.72 -20.93 4.16
CA ASP A 122 -8.23 -22.03 4.99
C ASP A 122 -8.39 -21.74 6.48
N LEU A 123 -8.17 -20.50 6.93
CA LEU A 123 -8.49 -20.07 8.29
C LEU A 123 -9.98 -20.23 8.60
N ILE A 124 -10.85 -19.81 7.68
CA ILE A 124 -12.31 -19.97 7.85
C ILE A 124 -12.67 -21.47 7.91
N LYS A 125 -12.16 -22.29 6.99
CA LYS A 125 -12.41 -23.74 6.97
C LYS A 125 -11.94 -24.39 8.26
N LYS A 126 -10.72 -24.05 8.72
CA LYS A 126 -10.16 -24.55 9.97
C LYS A 126 -11.01 -24.15 11.16
N THR A 127 -11.44 -22.89 11.25
CA THR A 127 -12.28 -22.38 12.34
C THR A 127 -13.64 -23.09 12.35
N LYS A 128 -14.29 -23.23 11.18
CA LYS A 128 -15.55 -23.98 11.03
C LYS A 128 -15.38 -25.44 11.45
N ALA A 129 -14.28 -26.08 11.06
CA ALA A 129 -13.97 -27.46 11.42
C ALA A 129 -13.76 -27.62 12.93
N THR A 130 -13.00 -26.73 13.56
CA THR A 130 -12.79 -26.69 15.01
C THR A 130 -14.11 -26.51 15.75
N ASN A 131 -14.94 -25.54 15.35
CA ASN A 131 -16.24 -25.30 15.98
C ASN A 131 -17.17 -26.52 15.84
N ARG A 132 -17.22 -27.13 14.65
CA ARG A 132 -18.02 -28.33 14.41
C ARG A 132 -17.51 -29.53 15.22
N ASN A 133 -16.19 -29.66 15.40
CA ASN A 133 -15.64 -30.73 16.23
C ASN A 133 -15.88 -30.48 17.72
N ALA A 134 -15.72 -29.24 18.18
CA ALA A 134 -16.02 -28.84 19.55
C ALA A 134 -17.51 -29.08 19.88
N GLU A 135 -18.42 -28.72 18.97
CA GLU A 135 -19.85 -29.00 19.14
C GLU A 135 -20.13 -30.50 19.20
N LYS A 136 -19.53 -31.29 18.30
CA LYS A 136 -19.68 -32.75 18.35
C LYS A 136 -19.17 -33.35 19.66
N GLN A 137 -18.05 -32.87 20.18
CA GLN A 137 -17.51 -33.32 21.47
C GLN A 137 -18.41 -32.90 22.62
N PHE A 138 -18.90 -31.66 22.61
CA PHE A 138 -19.83 -31.14 23.60
C PHE A 138 -21.13 -31.95 23.64
N VAL A 139 -21.72 -32.22 22.47
CA VAL A 139 -22.93 -33.06 22.37
C VAL A 139 -22.64 -34.49 22.82
N ALA A 140 -21.53 -35.10 22.42
CA ALA A 140 -21.17 -36.44 22.85
C ALA A 140 -20.99 -36.55 24.38
N GLU A 141 -20.30 -35.58 25.01
CA GLU A 141 -20.14 -35.52 26.47
C GLU A 141 -21.47 -35.33 27.21
N ILE A 142 -22.44 -34.65 26.60
CA ILE A 142 -23.78 -34.46 27.17
C ILE A 142 -24.64 -35.72 27.00
N ASP A 143 -24.71 -36.27 25.79
CA ASP A 143 -25.59 -37.37 25.38
C ASP A 143 -25.12 -38.75 25.89
N GLU A 144 -23.88 -38.89 26.34
CA GLU A 144 -23.39 -40.11 27.00
C GLU A 144 -24.05 -40.27 28.39
N ILE A 145 -25.32 -40.66 28.39
CA ILE A 145 -26.13 -40.90 29.59
C ILE A 145 -25.91 -42.35 30.02
N GLN A 146 -24.83 -42.55 30.78
CA GLN A 146 -24.59 -43.78 31.53
C GLN A 146 -25.33 -43.69 32.87
N PRO A 147 -26.21 -44.66 33.22
CA PRO A 147 -26.88 -44.68 34.52
C PRO A 147 -25.87 -44.61 35.68
N GLY A 148 -26.00 -43.61 36.55
CA GLY A 148 -25.10 -43.37 37.69
C GLY A 148 -24.15 -42.17 37.53
N THR A 149 -24.14 -41.49 36.38
CA THR A 149 -23.30 -40.29 36.11
C THR A 149 -24.03 -38.96 36.28
N GLU A 150 -25.29 -38.98 36.74
CA GLU A 150 -26.18 -37.82 36.73
C GLU A 150 -25.67 -36.67 37.60
N TRP A 151 -25.17 -36.98 38.81
CA TRP A 151 -24.61 -35.98 39.72
C TRP A 151 -23.26 -35.43 39.23
N GLU A 152 -22.49 -36.23 38.50
CA GLU A 152 -21.26 -35.77 37.86
C GLU A 152 -21.57 -34.76 36.74
N ARG A 153 -22.59 -35.03 35.91
CA ARG A 153 -23.10 -34.11 34.88
C ARG A 153 -23.63 -32.81 35.48
N ILE A 154 -24.49 -32.89 36.51
CA ILE A 154 -25.04 -31.70 37.19
C ILE A 154 -23.91 -30.87 37.80
N SER A 155 -22.90 -31.51 38.39
CA SER A 155 -21.73 -30.83 38.94
C SER A 155 -20.91 -30.13 37.85
N LYS A 156 -20.66 -30.74 36.69
CA LYS A 156 -19.94 -30.08 35.58
C LYS A 156 -20.62 -28.79 35.10
N LEU A 157 -21.95 -28.73 35.15
CA LEU A 157 -22.74 -27.55 34.77
C LEU A 157 -22.80 -26.48 35.87
N CYS A 158 -22.42 -26.82 37.11
CA CYS A 158 -22.43 -25.88 38.22
C CYS A 158 -21.09 -25.15 38.32
N ASP A 159 -21.13 -23.82 38.29
CA ASP A 159 -19.97 -22.99 38.59
C ASP A 159 -19.69 -22.99 40.11
N PHE A 160 -18.58 -23.59 40.51
CA PHE A 160 -18.12 -23.65 41.90
C PHE A 160 -17.21 -22.48 42.28
N ASN A 161 -16.87 -21.57 41.35
CA ASN A 161 -16.05 -20.43 41.67
C ASN A 161 -16.88 -19.37 42.45
N PRO A 162 -16.54 -19.08 43.71
CA PRO A 162 -17.27 -18.09 44.49
C PRO A 162 -17.14 -16.67 43.91
N LYS A 163 -16.10 -16.37 43.12
CA LYS A 163 -15.86 -15.04 42.53
C LYS A 163 -16.66 -14.76 41.25
N LEU A 164 -17.17 -15.80 40.58
CA LEU A 164 -17.91 -15.67 39.33
C LEU A 164 -19.43 -15.59 39.55
N SER A 165 -19.90 -15.74 40.79
CA SER A 165 -21.32 -15.66 41.14
C SER A 165 -21.84 -14.22 41.03
N LYS A 166 -22.48 -13.89 39.90
CA LYS A 166 -23.17 -12.60 39.67
C LYS A 166 -24.60 -12.56 40.25
N SER A 167 -25.02 -13.61 40.96
CA SER A 167 -26.37 -13.73 41.54
C SER A 167 -26.43 -13.09 42.93
N ASN A 168 -27.49 -12.31 43.20
CA ASN A 168 -27.81 -11.77 44.54
C ASN A 168 -28.31 -12.84 45.53
N LYS A 169 -28.59 -14.06 45.06
CA LYS A 169 -29.01 -15.17 45.90
C LYS A 169 -27.82 -16.02 46.31
N ASP A 170 -27.72 -16.35 47.59
CA ASP A 170 -26.74 -17.29 48.10
C ASP A 170 -27.08 -18.72 47.67
N VAL A 171 -26.28 -19.25 46.75
CA VAL A 171 -26.39 -20.61 46.22
C VAL A 171 -25.35 -21.56 46.83
N SER A 172 -24.61 -21.14 47.87
CA SER A 172 -23.53 -21.92 48.49
C SER A 172 -24.02 -23.25 49.04
N ARG A 173 -25.20 -23.26 49.69
CA ARG A 173 -25.83 -24.49 50.19
C ARG A 173 -26.18 -25.46 49.07
N MET A 174 -26.75 -24.96 47.97
CA MET A 174 -27.09 -25.78 46.80
C MET A 174 -25.83 -26.39 46.18
N ARG A 175 -24.77 -25.58 45.98
CA ARG A 175 -23.48 -26.04 45.45
C ARG A 175 -22.87 -27.12 46.34
N SER A 176 -22.90 -26.92 47.66
CA SER A 176 -22.40 -27.91 48.63
C SER A 176 -23.16 -29.25 48.54
N ILE A 177 -24.49 -29.22 48.43
CA ILE A 177 -25.32 -30.43 48.27
C ILE A 177 -25.01 -31.15 46.96
N ILE A 178 -24.87 -30.43 45.85
CA ILE A 178 -24.53 -31.01 44.54
C ILE A 178 -23.16 -31.69 44.59
N LEU A 179 -22.18 -31.06 45.24
CA LEU A 179 -20.84 -31.64 45.40
C LEU A 179 -20.86 -32.91 46.26
N GLN A 180 -21.66 -32.91 47.33
CA GLN A 180 -21.83 -34.08 48.19
C GLN A 180 -22.46 -35.25 47.43
N LEU A 181 -23.47 -34.99 46.61
CA LEU A 181 -24.16 -36.02 45.82
C LEU A 181 -23.29 -36.55 44.68
N LYS A 182 -22.34 -35.75 44.16
CA LYS A 182 -21.28 -36.23 43.26
C LYS A 182 -20.31 -37.17 43.95
N GLN A 183 -19.88 -36.86 45.17
CA GLN A 183 -18.91 -37.68 45.92
C GLN A 183 -19.55 -38.95 46.50
N ASN A 184 -20.82 -38.87 46.89
CA ASN A 184 -21.57 -39.94 47.51
C ASN A 184 -22.96 -40.06 46.84
N PRO A 185 -23.05 -40.65 45.64
CA PRO A 185 -24.32 -40.87 44.99
C PRO A 185 -25.19 -41.80 45.84
N LYS A 186 -26.46 -41.43 46.04
CA LYS A 186 -27.41 -42.29 46.73
C LYS A 186 -27.75 -43.47 45.81
N LYS A 187 -27.62 -44.69 46.34
CA LYS A 187 -28.03 -45.93 45.65
C LYS A 187 -29.54 -45.97 45.46
#